data_AF-A0A1Y3ARJ5-F1
#
_entry.id   AF-A0A1Y3ARJ5-F1
#
_cell.length_a   1.000
_cell.length_b   1.000
_cell.length_c   1.000
_cell.angle_alpha   90.00
_cell.angle_beta   90.00
_cell.angle_gamma   90.00
#
_symmetry.space_group_name_H-M   'P 1'
#
loop_
_entity.id
_entity.type
_entity.pdbx_description
1 polymer ?
#
loop_
_entity_poly.entity_id
_entity_poly.type
_entity_poly.pdbx_seq_one_letter_code
_entity_poly.pdbx_strand_id
1 'polypeptide(L)'
;MLPSKSRIFWFESKQQQIEILDNQFRKLYTAIELLIYNRKELSSSLGHLGKWTALIGHDENNVSLSCALSHLAATHEKVEKIYESQANYDFLYLSELLRDYIGMIGAVREAFHERVKCFQNLTNLEQNLNRKQESKAKLELTLKNERPRSPEIDDEIRDVIVLLIENLCLSNF
;
A
#
# COMPACT_ATOMS: atom_id res chain seq x y z
N MET A 1 16.78 -21.98 -14.91
CA MET A 1 15.52 -22.76 -14.84
C MET A 1 14.40 -21.75 -14.97
N LEU A 2 13.68 -21.71 -16.10
CA LEU A 2 12.62 -20.71 -16.29
C LEU A 2 11.46 -20.99 -15.30
N PRO A 3 10.90 -19.98 -14.62
CA PRO A 3 9.73 -20.18 -13.77
C PRO A 3 8.58 -20.76 -14.61
N SER A 4 7.82 -21.70 -14.03
CA SER A 4 6.71 -22.32 -14.74
C SER A 4 5.70 -21.26 -15.19
N LYS A 5 5.09 -21.42 -16.37
CA LYS A 5 4.07 -20.49 -16.90
C LYS A 5 2.97 -20.20 -15.86
N SER A 6 2.56 -21.21 -15.10
CA SER A 6 1.58 -21.09 -14.02
C SER A 6 2.05 -20.16 -12.88
N ARG A 7 3.33 -20.17 -12.53
CA ARG A 7 3.89 -19.28 -11.50
C ARG A 7 3.86 -17.82 -11.97
N ILE A 8 4.26 -17.56 -13.22
CA ILE A 8 4.25 -16.20 -13.80
C ILE A 8 2.83 -15.63 -13.80
N PHE A 9 1.87 -16.38 -14.33
CA PHE A 9 0.46 -15.97 -14.37
C PHE A 9 -0.10 -15.67 -12.97
N TRP A 10 0.23 -16.50 -11.97
CA TRP A 10 -0.19 -16.26 -10.59
C TRP A 10 0.35 -14.92 -10.06
N PHE A 11 1.63 -14.60 -10.33
CA PHE A 11 2.23 -13.35 -9.87
C PHE A 11 1.64 -12.12 -10.55
N GLU A 12 1.43 -12.17 -11.87
CA GLU A 12 0.77 -11.08 -12.60
C GLU A 12 -0.65 -10.84 -12.07
N SER A 13 -1.41 -11.91 -11.88
CA SER A 13 -2.76 -11.83 -11.31
C SER A 13 -2.75 -11.26 -9.88
N LYS A 14 -1.78 -11.66 -9.04
CA LYS A 14 -1.66 -11.14 -7.67
C LYS A 14 -1.20 -9.69 -7.63
N GLN A 15 -0.27 -9.31 -8.49
CA GLN A 15 0.14 -7.91 -8.65
C GLN A 15 -1.07 -7.02 -8.95
N GLN A 16 -1.88 -7.41 -9.94
CA GLN A 16 -3.09 -6.66 -10.29
C GLN A 16 -4.08 -6.60 -9.13
N GLN A 17 -4.29 -7.70 -8.40
CA GLN A 17 -5.16 -7.71 -7.21
C GLN A 17 -4.67 -6.77 -6.11
N ILE A 18 -3.35 -6.73 -5.85
CA ILE A 18 -2.73 -5.85 -4.86
C ILE A 18 -2.94 -4.37 -5.23
N GLU A 19 -2.77 -4.02 -6.51
CA GLU A 19 -2.97 -2.66 -7.00
C GLU A 19 -4.44 -2.21 -6.88
N ILE A 20 -5.38 -3.09 -7.23
CA ILE A 20 -6.81 -2.84 -7.05
C ILE A 20 -7.13 -2.62 -5.57
N LEU A 21 -6.59 -3.49 -4.70
CA LEU A 21 -6.83 -3.41 -3.26
C LEU A 21 -6.26 -2.12 -2.66
N ASP A 22 -5.02 -1.74 -2.98
CA ASP A 22 -4.41 -0.48 -2.53
C ASP A 22 -5.28 0.73 -2.92
N ASN A 23 -5.72 0.78 -4.18
CA ASN A 23 -6.56 1.87 -4.66
C ASN A 23 -7.93 1.92 -3.94
N GLN A 24 -8.56 0.76 -3.73
CA GLN A 24 -9.84 0.69 -3.02
C GLN A 24 -9.70 1.10 -1.55
N PHE A 25 -8.64 0.64 -0.87
CA PHE A 25 -8.37 0.98 0.52
C PHE A 25 -8.07 2.47 0.70
N ARG A 26 -7.30 3.09 -0.22
CA ARG A 26 -7.06 4.54 -0.20
C ARG A 26 -8.34 5.35 -0.37
N LYS A 27 -9.21 4.95 -1.31
CA LYS A 27 -10.52 5.61 -1.50
C LYS A 27 -11.40 5.48 -0.27
N LEU A 28 -11.44 4.29 0.33
CA LEU A 28 -12.16 4.04 1.57
C LEU A 28 -11.62 4.90 2.72
N TYR A 29 -10.30 5.04 2.81
CA TYR A 29 -9.65 5.88 3.82
C TYR A 29 -10.06 7.33 3.71
N THR A 30 -10.01 7.92 2.51
CA THR A 30 -10.49 9.28 2.28
C THR A 30 -11.98 9.43 2.62
N ALA A 31 -12.81 8.42 2.32
CA ALA A 31 -14.23 8.45 2.68
C ALA A 31 -14.45 8.43 4.21
N ILE A 32 -13.63 7.68 4.95
CA ILE A 32 -13.66 7.64 6.43
C ILE A 32 -13.18 8.97 7.02
N GLU A 33 -12.12 9.56 6.48
CA GLU A 33 -11.66 10.89 6.91
C GLU A 33 -12.76 11.94 6.74
N LEU A 34 -13.46 11.92 5.59
CA LEU A 34 -14.59 12.79 5.33
C LEU A 34 -15.78 12.52 6.29
N LEU A 35 -16.07 11.25 6.58
CA LEU A 35 -17.10 10.88 7.56
C LEU A 35 -16.78 11.44 8.95
N ILE A 36 -15.54 11.28 9.41
CA ILE A 36 -15.07 11.80 10.70
C ILE A 36 -15.19 13.33 10.72
N TYR A 37 -14.73 14.00 9.67
CA TYR A 37 -14.82 15.46 9.53
C TYR A 37 -16.28 15.92 9.62
N ASN A 38 -17.17 15.35 8.80
CA ASN A 38 -18.59 15.73 8.78
C ASN A 38 -19.27 15.49 10.14
N ARG A 39 -18.89 14.41 10.85
CA ARG A 39 -19.45 14.12 12.18
C ARG A 39 -18.99 15.13 13.24
N LYS A 40 -17.75 15.63 13.15
CA LYS A 40 -17.24 16.72 14.01
C LYS A 40 -17.97 18.04 13.73
N GLU A 41 -18.17 18.38 12.47
CA GLU A 41 -18.93 19.57 12.07
C GLU A 41 -20.40 19.50 12.56
N LEU A 42 -21.02 18.32 12.45
CA LEU A 42 -22.37 18.11 12.95
C LEU A 42 -22.45 18.23 14.48
N SER A 43 -21.49 17.65 15.20
CA SER A 43 -21.39 17.78 16.67
C SER A 43 -21.31 19.26 17.07
N SER A 44 -20.39 20.03 16.48
CA SER A 44 -20.24 21.48 16.70
C SER A 44 -21.53 22.25 16.43
N SER A 45 -22.20 21.94 15.31
CA SER A 45 -23.47 22.57 14.94
C SER A 45 -24.58 22.28 15.95
N LEU A 46 -24.67 21.05 16.45
CA LEU A 46 -25.62 20.69 17.51
C LEU A 46 -25.32 21.43 18.82
N GLY A 47 -24.05 21.59 19.20
CA GLY A 47 -23.66 22.38 20.37
C GLY A 47 -24.09 23.84 20.26
N HIS A 48 -23.96 24.43 19.07
CA HIS A 48 -24.54 25.75 18.80
C HIS A 48 -26.06 25.73 18.95
N LEU A 49 -26.76 24.83 18.25
CA LEU A 49 -28.23 24.73 18.33
C LEU A 49 -28.74 24.56 19.76
N GLY A 50 -28.07 23.77 20.59
CA GLY A 50 -28.38 23.64 22.01
C GLY A 50 -28.34 24.99 22.74
N LYS A 51 -27.24 25.74 22.57
CA LYS A 51 -27.05 27.08 23.17
C LYS A 51 -28.11 28.09 22.72
N TRP A 52 -28.35 28.20 21.41
CA TRP A 52 -29.38 29.11 20.86
C TRP A 52 -30.78 28.72 21.34
N THR A 53 -31.08 27.42 21.40
CA THR A 53 -32.38 26.91 21.89
C THR A 53 -32.59 27.23 23.37
N ALA A 54 -31.55 27.07 24.20
CA ALA A 54 -31.59 27.42 25.61
C ALA A 54 -31.81 28.93 25.81
N LEU A 55 -31.13 29.77 25.02
CA LEU A 55 -31.29 31.22 25.03
C LEU A 55 -32.72 31.65 24.69
N ILE A 56 -33.30 31.10 23.62
CA ILE A 56 -34.70 31.37 23.24
C ILE A 56 -35.66 30.86 24.32
N GLY A 57 -35.39 29.70 24.91
CA GLY A 57 -36.20 29.14 25.99
C GLY A 57 -36.20 29.98 27.25
N HIS A 58 -35.10 30.69 27.55
CA HIS A 58 -34.99 31.60 28.68
C HIS A 58 -35.87 32.86 28.52
N ASP A 59 -35.94 33.40 27.30
CA ASP A 59 -36.69 34.63 27.01
C ASP A 59 -38.19 34.37 26.74
N GLU A 60 -38.62 33.11 26.76
CA GLU A 60 -40.00 32.70 26.51
C GLU A 60 -40.89 32.87 27.75
N ASN A 61 -42.02 33.56 27.60
CA ASN A 61 -42.94 33.85 28.69
C ASN A 61 -43.85 32.66 29.03
N ASN A 62 -44.14 31.80 28.05
CA ASN A 62 -44.94 30.61 28.29
C ASN A 62 -44.10 29.52 28.96
N VAL A 63 -44.40 29.22 30.23
CA VAL A 63 -43.69 28.23 31.05
C VAL A 63 -43.63 26.84 30.40
N SER A 64 -44.72 26.39 29.77
CA SER A 64 -44.75 25.07 29.12
C SER A 64 -43.83 25.01 27.91
N LEU A 65 -43.80 26.09 27.10
CA LEU A 65 -42.93 26.20 25.94
C LEU A 65 -41.46 26.36 26.34
N SER A 66 -41.17 27.21 27.33
CA SER A 66 -39.82 27.39 27.91
C SER A 66 -39.24 26.06 28.43
N CYS A 67 -40.06 25.25 29.12
CA CYS A 67 -39.69 23.91 29.57
C CYS A 67 -39.41 22.95 28.40
N ALA A 68 -40.25 22.97 27.37
CA ALA A 68 -40.04 22.16 26.16
C ALA A 68 -38.74 22.54 25.43
N LEU A 69 -38.44 23.83 25.30
CA LEU A 69 -37.20 24.34 24.71
C LEU A 69 -35.97 23.96 25.53
N SER A 70 -36.06 24.00 26.87
CA SER A 70 -34.99 23.55 27.76
C SER A 70 -34.67 22.06 27.58
N HIS A 71 -35.70 21.21 27.47
CA HIS A 71 -35.51 19.79 27.16
C HIS A 71 -34.92 19.55 25.76
N LEU A 72 -35.33 20.35 24.77
CA LEU A 72 -34.77 20.28 23.42
C LEU A 72 -33.30 20.68 23.41
N ALA A 73 -32.92 21.75 24.12
CA ALA A 73 -31.54 22.17 24.27
C ALA A 73 -30.67 21.07 24.91
N ALA A 74 -31.14 20.47 26.01
CA ALA A 74 -30.45 19.35 26.66
C ALA A 74 -30.35 18.11 25.75
N THR A 75 -31.31 17.92 24.85
CA THR A 75 -31.27 16.84 23.86
C THR A 75 -30.21 17.12 22.80
N HIS A 76 -30.10 18.36 22.30
CA HIS A 76 -29.03 18.75 21.37
C HIS A 76 -27.64 18.52 21.98
N GLU A 77 -27.41 18.93 23.24
CA GLU A 77 -26.13 18.71 23.95
C GLU A 77 -25.81 17.22 24.13
N LYS A 78 -26.81 16.36 24.38
CA LYS A 78 -26.60 14.91 24.48
C LYS A 78 -26.17 14.33 23.14
N VAL A 79 -26.84 14.73 22.05
CA VAL A 79 -26.52 14.23 20.70
C VAL A 79 -25.16 14.77 20.22
N GLU A 80 -24.81 16.02 20.53
CA GLU A 80 -23.46 16.59 20.32
C GLU A 80 -22.38 15.67 20.89
N LYS A 81 -22.49 15.29 22.17
CA LYS A 81 -21.52 14.42 22.87
C LYS A 81 -21.44 13.03 22.26
N ILE A 82 -22.57 12.49 21.79
CA ILE A 82 -22.59 11.20 21.09
C ILE A 82 -21.80 11.30 19.79
N TYR A 83 -22.04 12.33 18.97
CA TYR A 83 -21.32 12.50 17.70
C TYR A 83 -19.83 12.79 17.91
N GLU A 84 -19.47 13.57 18.93
CA GLU A 84 -18.07 13.81 19.29
C GLU A 84 -17.37 12.49 19.64
N SER A 85 -17.97 11.72 20.55
CA SER A 85 -17.45 10.40 20.97
C SER A 85 -17.33 9.46 19.77
N GLN A 86 -18.37 9.35 18.95
CA GLN A 86 -18.36 8.52 17.74
C GLN A 86 -17.30 8.96 16.72
N ALA A 87 -17.07 10.25 16.54
CA ALA A 87 -16.01 10.74 15.65
C ALA A 87 -14.61 10.36 16.17
N ASN A 88 -14.42 10.37 17.49
CA ASN A 88 -13.18 9.94 18.12
C ASN A 88 -12.98 8.42 18.00
N TYR A 89 -14.03 7.61 18.18
CA TYR A 89 -13.98 6.16 17.95
C TYR A 89 -13.64 5.83 16.50
N ASP A 90 -14.32 6.46 15.53
CA ASP A 90 -14.03 6.22 14.11
C ASP A 90 -12.60 6.61 13.75
N PHE A 91 -12.07 7.69 14.32
CA PHE A 91 -10.67 8.06 14.14
C PHE A 91 -9.73 7.01 14.73
N LEU A 92 -9.84 6.71 16.03
CA LEU A 92 -8.89 5.86 16.76
C LEU A 92 -8.91 4.40 16.30
N TYR A 93 -10.06 3.90 15.87
CA TYR A 93 -10.19 2.48 15.52
C TYR A 93 -10.24 2.29 14.01
N LEU A 94 -11.17 2.96 13.31
CA LEU A 94 -11.41 2.68 11.90
C LEU A 94 -10.35 3.32 11.00
N SER A 95 -10.03 4.60 11.21
CA SER A 95 -9.02 5.31 10.41
C SER A 95 -7.62 4.73 10.63
N GLU A 96 -7.20 4.56 11.88
CA GLU A 96 -5.90 3.99 12.24
C GLU A 96 -5.72 2.58 11.66
N LEU A 97 -6.70 1.68 11.88
CA LEU A 97 -6.66 0.31 11.35
C LEU A 97 -6.51 0.30 9.83
N LEU A 98 -7.30 1.13 9.14
CA LEU A 98 -7.25 1.18 7.69
C LEU A 98 -5.92 1.74 7.17
N ARG A 99 -5.33 2.72 7.87
CA ARG A 99 -4.00 3.23 7.56
C ARG A 99 -2.93 2.13 7.70
N ASP A 100 -3.01 1.31 8.74
CA ASP A 100 -2.10 0.18 8.94
C ASP A 100 -2.24 -0.85 7.82
N TYR A 101 -3.47 -1.17 7.39
CA TYR A 101 -3.71 -2.04 6.23
C TYR A 101 -3.13 -1.47 4.93
N ILE A 102 -3.30 -0.16 4.68
CA ILE A 102 -2.68 0.51 3.52
C ILE A 102 -1.16 0.38 3.60
N GLY A 103 -0.57 0.55 4.79
CA GLY A 103 0.87 0.36 5.02
C GLY A 103 1.33 -1.07 4.69
N MET A 104 0.62 -2.08 5.18
CA MET A 104 0.92 -3.49 4.90
C MET A 104 0.80 -3.82 3.41
N ILE A 105 -0.26 -3.36 2.74
CA ILE A 105 -0.43 -3.53 1.29
C ILE A 105 0.72 -2.85 0.53
N GLY A 106 1.13 -1.65 0.96
CA GLY A 106 2.29 -0.96 0.43
C GLY A 106 3.58 -1.78 0.55
N ALA A 107 3.84 -2.36 1.72
CA ALA A 107 5.02 -3.21 1.94
C ALA A 107 5.01 -4.46 1.03
N VAL A 108 3.84 -5.10 0.85
CA VAL A 108 3.69 -6.22 -0.08
C VAL A 108 3.96 -5.78 -1.52
N ARG A 109 3.47 -4.61 -1.94
CA ARG A 109 3.71 -4.06 -3.27
C ARG A 109 5.21 -3.81 -3.52
N GLU A 110 5.92 -3.24 -2.56
CA GLU A 110 7.37 -3.04 -2.65
C GLU A 110 8.11 -4.38 -2.78
N ALA A 111 7.72 -5.42 -2.02
CA ALA A 111 8.31 -6.74 -2.15
C ALA A 111 8.12 -7.35 -3.56
N PHE A 112 6.93 -7.17 -4.16
CA PHE A 112 6.70 -7.59 -5.55
C PHE A 112 7.54 -6.77 -6.54
N HIS A 113 7.69 -5.47 -6.30
CA HIS A 113 8.51 -4.61 -7.15
C HIS A 113 10.00 -5.02 -7.12
N GLU A 114 10.55 -5.31 -5.93
CA GLU A 114 11.91 -5.84 -5.78
C GLU A 114 12.08 -7.19 -6.47
N ARG A 115 11.07 -8.05 -6.41
CA ARG A 115 11.08 -9.31 -7.14
C ARG A 115 11.16 -9.11 -8.66
N VAL A 116 10.45 -8.14 -9.22
CA VAL A 116 10.54 -7.79 -10.65
C VAL A 116 11.96 -7.31 -11.00
N LYS A 117 12.57 -6.45 -10.18
CA LYS A 117 13.95 -6.00 -10.37
C LYS A 117 14.94 -7.16 -10.35
N CYS A 118 14.81 -8.06 -9.36
CA CYS A 118 15.65 -9.25 -9.26
C CYS A 118 15.53 -10.14 -10.50
N PHE A 119 14.31 -10.34 -11.00
CA PHE A 119 14.07 -11.15 -12.20
C PHE A 119 14.64 -10.51 -13.48
N GLN A 120 14.51 -9.19 -13.61
CA GLN A 120 15.14 -8.44 -14.71
C GLN A 120 16.67 -8.53 -14.64
N ASN A 121 17.26 -8.37 -13.45
CA ASN A 121 18.70 -8.51 -13.24
C ASN A 121 19.19 -9.92 -13.61
N LEU A 122 18.48 -10.96 -13.15
CA LEU A 122 18.79 -12.34 -13.48
C LEU A 122 18.74 -12.58 -15.00
N THR A 123 17.70 -12.08 -15.68
CA THR A 123 17.55 -12.20 -17.13
C THR A 123 18.70 -11.53 -17.87
N ASN A 124 19.14 -10.34 -17.41
CA ASN A 124 20.28 -9.63 -17.98
C ASN A 124 21.59 -10.39 -17.78
N LEU A 125 21.82 -10.99 -16.60
CA LEU A 125 22.98 -11.83 -16.31
C LEU A 125 22.99 -13.09 -17.18
N GLU A 126 21.85 -13.74 -17.37
CA GLU A 126 21.71 -14.90 -18.28
C GLU A 126 22.06 -14.53 -19.73
N GLN A 127 21.57 -13.38 -20.22
CA GLN A 127 21.92 -12.89 -21.55
C GLN A 127 23.42 -12.56 -21.68
N ASN A 128 24.02 -11.96 -20.64
CA ASN A 128 25.46 -11.66 -20.62
C ASN A 128 26.29 -12.95 -20.65
N LEU A 129 25.92 -13.95 -19.84
CA LEU A 129 26.57 -15.26 -19.83
C LEU A 129 26.53 -15.91 -21.22
N ASN A 130 25.35 -15.92 -21.87
CA ASN A 130 25.21 -16.47 -23.22
C ASN A 130 26.12 -15.75 -24.23
N ARG A 131 26.18 -14.41 -24.19
CA ARG A 131 27.07 -13.63 -25.07
C ARG A 131 28.55 -13.97 -24.83
N LYS A 132 28.98 -14.11 -23.57
CA LYS A 132 30.36 -14.48 -23.24
C LYS A 132 30.69 -15.91 -23.69
N GLN A 133 29.77 -16.85 -23.52
CA GLN A 133 29.92 -18.22 -24.02
C GLN A 133 30.03 -18.28 -25.55
N GLU A 134 29.20 -17.52 -26.27
CA GLU A 134 29.29 -17.41 -27.74
C GLU A 134 30.61 -16.79 -28.19
N SER A 135 31.08 -15.74 -27.49
CA SER A 135 32.38 -15.10 -27.76
C SER A 135 33.53 -16.08 -27.57
N LYS A 136 33.51 -16.85 -26.46
CA LYS A 136 34.48 -17.92 -26.20
C LYS A 136 34.47 -18.97 -27.31
N ALA A 137 33.29 -19.48 -27.68
CA ALA A 137 33.15 -20.48 -28.73
C ALA A 137 33.70 -19.99 -30.09
N LYS A 138 33.47 -18.71 -30.44
CA LYS A 138 34.04 -18.09 -31.64
C LYS A 138 35.56 -18.03 -31.60
N LEU A 139 36.15 -17.57 -30.49
CA LEU A 139 37.61 -17.50 -30.32
C LEU A 139 38.27 -18.88 -30.40
N GLU A 140 37.66 -19.90 -29.78
CA GLU A 140 38.14 -21.29 -29.85
C GLU A 140 38.11 -21.86 -31.28
N LEU A 141 37.15 -21.42 -32.12
CA LEU A 141 37.08 -21.81 -33.52
C LEU A 141 38.12 -21.07 -34.39
N THR A 142 38.41 -19.80 -34.10
CA THR A 142 39.41 -19.00 -34.83
C THR A 142 40.84 -19.43 -34.49
N LEU A 143 41.12 -19.82 -33.25
CA LEU A 143 42.47 -20.12 -32.74
C LEU A 143 42.89 -21.59 -32.88
N LYS A 144 42.31 -22.34 -33.83
CA LYS A 144 42.52 -23.79 -33.97
C LYS A 144 43.98 -24.24 -34.19
N ASN A 145 44.93 -23.33 -34.46
CA ASN A 145 46.33 -23.64 -34.78
C ASN A 145 47.40 -23.16 -33.77
N GLU A 146 47.09 -22.37 -32.74
CA GLU A 146 48.05 -22.02 -31.67
C GLU A 146 47.31 -21.93 -30.32
N ARG A 147 47.76 -22.63 -29.27
CA ARG A 147 47.09 -22.69 -27.94
C ARG A 147 47.91 -21.96 -26.86
N PRO A 148 47.31 -21.53 -25.71
CA PRO A 148 46.02 -21.94 -25.17
C PRO A 148 45.04 -20.81 -24.78
N ARG A 149 43.74 -21.15 -24.77
CA ARG A 149 42.73 -20.78 -23.75
C ARG A 149 42.91 -19.39 -23.12
N SER A 150 42.12 -18.39 -23.54
CA SER A 150 42.11 -17.08 -22.88
C SER A 150 41.56 -17.21 -21.44
N PRO A 151 42.40 -17.17 -20.39
CA PRO A 151 41.95 -17.35 -19.01
C PRO A 151 41.03 -16.20 -18.57
N GLU A 152 41.21 -15.03 -19.16
CA GLU A 152 40.44 -13.81 -18.89
C GLU A 152 38.93 -13.99 -19.18
N ILE A 153 38.58 -14.62 -20.30
CA ILE A 153 37.17 -14.92 -20.62
C ILE A 153 36.61 -16.03 -19.71
N ASP A 154 37.45 -16.99 -19.30
CA ASP A 154 37.05 -18.05 -18.36
C ASP A 154 36.77 -17.48 -16.96
N ASP A 155 37.55 -16.47 -16.52
CA ASP A 155 37.35 -15.77 -15.26
C ASP A 155 36.10 -14.88 -15.28
N GLU A 156 35.89 -14.10 -16.36
CA GLU A 156 34.67 -13.31 -16.52
C GLU A 156 33.39 -14.17 -16.58
N ILE A 157 33.45 -15.35 -17.21
CA ILE A 157 32.33 -16.31 -17.21
C ILE A 157 32.06 -16.80 -15.79
N ARG A 158 33.12 -17.09 -15.01
CA ARG A 158 32.99 -17.53 -13.62
C ARG A 158 32.33 -16.47 -12.75
N ASP A 159 32.74 -15.21 -12.89
CA ASP A 159 32.17 -14.09 -12.13
C ASP A 159 30.69 -13.90 -12.43
N VAL A 160 30.29 -13.96 -13.71
CA VAL A 160 28.88 -13.88 -14.10
C VAL A 160 28.08 -15.06 -13.51
N ILE A 161 28.64 -16.28 -13.48
CA ILE A 161 27.99 -17.45 -12.88
C ILE A 161 27.80 -17.28 -11.37
N VAL A 162 28.80 -16.75 -10.65
CA VAL A 162 28.69 -16.47 -9.21
C VAL A 162 27.55 -15.49 -8.94
N LEU A 163 27.49 -14.38 -9.67
CA LEU A 163 26.41 -13.40 -9.56
C LEU A 163 25.04 -14.00 -9.88
N LEU A 164 24.97 -14.91 -10.85
CA LEU A 164 23.74 -15.61 -11.23
C LEU A 164 23.24 -16.53 -10.11
N ILE A 165 24.14 -17.24 -9.43
CA ILE A 165 23.82 -18.11 -8.29
C ILE A 165 23.29 -17.28 -7.12
N GLU A 166 23.94 -16.16 -6.79
CA GLU A 166 23.51 -15.25 -5.72
C GLU A 166 22.09 -14.69 -5.97
N ASN A 167 21.80 -14.28 -7.20
CA ASN A 167 20.48 -13.75 -7.58
C ASN A 167 19.40 -14.85 -7.68
N LEU A 168 19.77 -16.08 -8.07
CA LEU A 168 18.84 -17.22 -8.08
C LEU A 168 18.32 -17.55 -6.68
N CYS A 169 19.17 -17.44 -5.65
CA CYS A 169 18.75 -17.62 -4.26
C CYS A 169 17.72 -16.57 -3.81
N LEU A 170 17.87 -15.32 -4.25
CA LEU A 170 16.93 -14.23 -3.92
C LEU A 170 15.59 -14.35 -4.65
N SER A 171 15.58 -14.90 -5.87
CA SER A 171 14.37 -15.01 -6.72
C SER A 171 13.44 -16.19 -6.39
N ASN A 172 13.91 -17.16 -5.59
CA ASN A 172 13.15 -18.36 -5.21
C ASN A 172 12.40 -18.23 -3.87
N PHE A 173 12.57 -17.11 -3.17
CA PHE A 173 11.66 -16.63 -2.12
C PHE A 173 10.64 -15.66 -2.72
#